data_AF-A0A938QCX8-F1
#
_entry.id   AF-A0A938QCX8-F1
#
_cell.length_a   1.000
_cell.length_b   1.000
_cell.length_c   1.000
_cell.angle_alpha   90.00
_cell.angle_beta   90.00
_cell.angle_gamma   90.00
#
_symmetry.space_group_name_H-M   'P 1'
#
loop_
_entity.id
_entity.type
_entity.pdbx_description
1 polymer ?
#
loop_
_entity_poly.entity_id
_entity_poly.type
_entity_poly.pdbx_seq_one_letter_code
_entity_poly.pdbx_strand_id
1 'polypeptide(L)'
;MSLYQLQKLLYHVNRDAERREIYRKSPQEFVKRYELTEQEAQAVLNIDTRALYTLGVHSLLLRPFTLLNKVSNEDYGQALKGLE
;
A
#
# COMPACT_ATOMS: atom_id res chain seq x y z
N MET A 1 7.24 2.53 14.82
CA MET A 1 6.16 3.18 14.05
C MET A 1 4.95 2.27 14.04
N SER A 2 3.76 2.78 13.73
CA SER A 2 2.51 2.05 13.93
C SER A 2 1.92 1.57 12.61
N LEU A 3 1.66 0.26 12.52
CA LEU A 3 0.86 -0.38 11.45
C LEU A 3 -0.42 0.40 11.13
N TYR A 4 -0.98 1.10 12.11
CA TYR A 4 -2.11 2.00 11.92
C TYR A 4 -1.86 3.06 10.83
N GLN A 5 -0.71 3.74 10.82
CA GLN A 5 -0.42 4.79 9.83
C GLN A 5 -0.33 4.22 8.41
N LEU A 6 0.29 3.05 8.26
CA LEU A 6 0.37 2.34 6.98
C LEU A 6 -1.03 1.96 6.48
N GLN A 7 -1.85 1.35 7.33
CA GLN A 7 -3.21 0.97 6.96
C GLN A 7 -4.09 2.19 6.68
N LYS A 8 -3.92 3.29 7.43
CA LYS A 8 -4.61 4.56 7.20
C LYS A 8 -4.25 5.17 5.85
N LEU A 9 -2.98 5.11 5.45
CA LEU A 9 -2.54 5.54 4.12
C LEU A 9 -3.26 4.75 3.03
N LEU A 10 -3.22 3.42 3.10
CA LEU A 10 -3.87 2.55 2.11
C LEU A 10 -5.39 2.79 2.09
N TYR A 11 -6.02 2.93 3.25
CA TYR A 11 -7.44 3.27 3.35
C TYR A 11 -7.77 4.57 2.62
N HIS A 12 -7.00 5.63 2.85
CA HIS A 12 -7.19 6.92 2.19
C HIS A 12 -7.05 6.81 0.66
N VAL A 13 -6.00 6.15 0.16
CA VAL A 13 -5.83 5.94 -1.30
C VAL A 13 -6.99 5.13 -1.88
N ASN A 14 -7.48 4.15 -1.13
CA ASN A 14 -8.56 3.28 -1.56
C ASN A 14 -9.94 3.96 -1.57
N ARG A 15 -10.23 4.84 -0.61
CA ARG A 15 -11.59 5.35 -0.38
C ARG A 15 -11.81 6.80 -0.79
N ASP A 16 -10.77 7.63 -0.77
CA ASP A 16 -10.87 9.07 -1.00
C ASP A 16 -10.29 9.42 -2.37
N ALA A 17 -11.14 9.89 -3.29
CA ALA A 17 -10.77 10.17 -4.67
C ALA A 17 -9.76 11.34 -4.77
N GLU A 18 -9.89 12.36 -3.93
CA GLU A 18 -8.98 13.50 -3.90
C GLU A 18 -7.59 13.05 -3.43
N ARG A 19 -7.55 12.30 -2.32
CA ARG A 19 -6.28 11.76 -1.81
C ARG A 19 -5.63 10.80 -2.80
N ARG A 20 -6.42 9.97 -3.48
CA ARG A 20 -5.92 9.08 -4.53
C ARG A 20 -5.31 9.86 -5.69
N GLU A 21 -5.91 10.97 -6.10
CA GLU A 21 -5.35 11.81 -7.15
C GLU A 21 -4.03 12.44 -6.73
N ILE A 22 -3.95 12.97 -5.50
CA ILE A 22 -2.70 13.51 -4.95
C ILE A 22 -1.61 12.42 -4.89
N TYR A 23 -1.96 11.23 -4.39
CA TYR A 23 -1.06 10.07 -4.36
C TYR A 23 -0.52 9.72 -5.76
N ARG A 24 -1.38 9.70 -6.79
CA ARG A 24 -0.97 9.40 -8.17
C ARG A 24 -0.07 10.47 -8.77
N LYS A 25 -0.30 11.75 -8.45
CA LYS A 25 0.53 12.86 -8.95
C LYS A 25 1.90 12.90 -8.27
N SER A 26 1.97 12.60 -6.97
CA SER A 26 3.20 12.73 -6.18
C SER A 26 3.24 11.73 -5.02
N PRO A 27 3.51 10.44 -5.30
CA PRO A 27 3.45 9.39 -4.29
C PRO A 27 4.49 9.59 -3.17
N GLN A 28 5.70 10.05 -3.52
CA GLN A 28 6.77 10.33 -2.56
C GLN A 28 6.36 11.40 -1.53
N GLU A 29 5.79 12.51 -1.99
CA GLU A 29 5.32 13.59 -1.11
C GLU A 29 4.07 13.20 -0.33
N PHE A 30 3.20 12.36 -0.90
CA PHE A 30 2.02 11.87 -0.20
C PHE A 30 2.37 10.95 0.96
N VAL A 31 3.32 10.03 0.77
CA VAL A 31 3.77 9.08 1.81
C VAL A 31 4.38 9.81 3.00
N LYS A 32 5.12 10.90 2.78
CA LYS A 32 5.69 11.75 3.84
C LYS A 32 4.66 12.40 4.78
N ARG A 33 3.37 12.44 4.39
CA ARG A 33 2.27 12.95 5.24
C ARG A 33 1.89 11.99 6.37
N TYR A 34 2.46 10.79 6.37
CA TYR A 34 2.20 9.74 7.35
C TYR A 34 3.50 9.42 8.07
N GLU A 35 3.38 9.08 9.35
CA GLU A 35 4.50 8.61 10.15
C GLU A 35 4.78 7.15 9.78
N LEU A 36 5.50 6.95 8.68
CA LEU A 36 5.97 5.65 8.19
C LEU A 36 7.47 5.51 8.31
N THR A 37 7.93 4.28 8.58
CA THR A 37 9.36 3.94 8.53
C THR A 37 9.81 4.02 7.09
N GLU A 38 11.13 4.08 6.90
CA GLU A 38 11.71 3.96 5.57
C GLU A 38 11.25 2.67 4.88
N GLN A 39 11.21 1.54 5.60
CA GLN A 39 10.74 0.26 5.06
C GLN A 39 9.27 0.31 4.62
N GLU A 40 8.38 0.85 5.46
CA GLU A 40 6.95 0.97 5.14
C GLU A 40 6.74 1.92 3.95
N ALA A 41 7.44 3.06 3.93
CA ALA A 41 7.39 4.01 2.82
C ALA A 41 7.85 3.37 1.50
N GLN A 42 8.98 2.66 1.52
CA GLN A 42 9.48 1.96 0.32
C GLN A 42 8.51 0.88 -0.16
N ALA A 43 7.90 0.11 0.75
CA ALA A 43 6.90 -0.89 0.37
C ALA A 43 5.69 -0.25 -0.33
N VAL A 44 5.24 0.92 0.14
CA VAL A 44 4.14 1.69 -0.51
C VAL A 44 4.57 2.30 -1.84
N LEU A 45 5.80 2.81 -1.97
CA LEU A 45 6.27 3.45 -3.20
C LEU A 45 6.54 2.45 -4.32
N ASN A 46 7.04 1.26 -3.96
CA ASN A 46 7.34 0.19 -4.91
C ASN A 46 6.15 -0.75 -5.16
N ILE A 47 5.01 -0.52 -4.49
CA ILE A 47 3.84 -1.39 -4.54
C ILE A 47 4.22 -2.85 -4.19
N ASP A 48 5.13 -3.01 -3.23
CA ASP A 48 5.66 -4.31 -2.85
C ASP A 48 4.60 -5.05 -2.04
N THR A 49 3.79 -5.84 -2.77
CA THR A 49 2.63 -6.55 -2.22
C THR A 49 3.04 -7.50 -1.10
N ARG A 50 4.19 -8.17 -1.27
CA ARG A 50 4.71 -9.13 -0.28
C ARG A 50 5.18 -8.40 0.97
N ALA A 51 5.94 -7.32 0.82
CA ALA A 51 6.40 -6.53 1.94
C ALA A 51 5.23 -5.91 2.70
N LEU A 52 4.24 -5.33 2.01
CA LEU A 52 3.05 -4.76 2.64
C LEU A 52 2.25 -5.81 3.44
N TYR A 53 2.08 -7.01 2.89
CA TYR A 53 1.44 -8.11 3.61
C TYR A 53 2.25 -8.52 4.85
N THR A 54 3.56 -8.69 4.70
CA THR A 54 4.48 -9.09 5.80
C THR A 54 4.54 -8.04 6.91
N LEU A 55 4.41 -6.76 6.55
CA LEU A 55 4.30 -5.64 7.49
C LEU A 55 2.97 -5.63 8.27
N GLY A 56 2.02 -6.53 7.96
CA GLY A 56 0.77 -6.71 8.68
C GLY A 56 -0.42 -5.94 8.09
N VAL A 57 -0.31 -5.42 6.87
CA VAL A 57 -1.45 -4.77 6.20
C VAL A 57 -2.58 -5.78 5.98
N HIS A 58 -3.77 -5.44 6.44
CA HIS A 58 -4.95 -6.28 6.24
C HIS A 58 -5.29 -6.47 4.74
N SER A 59 -5.60 -7.71 4.33
CA SER A 59 -5.86 -8.08 2.92
C SER A 59 -6.97 -7.26 2.25
N LEU A 60 -8.00 -6.84 3.01
CA LEU A 60 -9.08 -5.98 2.50
C LEU A 60 -8.64 -4.55 2.15
N LEU A 61 -7.50 -4.08 2.67
CA LEU A 61 -6.88 -2.81 2.27
C LEU A 61 -5.83 -3.04 1.19
N LEU A 62 -5.07 -4.13 1.30
CA LEU A 62 -4.00 -4.46 0.35
C LEU A 62 -4.53 -4.71 -1.05
N ARG A 63 -5.63 -5.46 -1.17
CA ARG A 63 -6.14 -5.86 -2.49
C ARG A 63 -6.69 -4.69 -3.33
N PRO A 64 -7.53 -3.79 -2.81
CA PRO A 64 -7.95 -2.61 -3.58
C PRO A 64 -6.77 -1.69 -3.93
N PHE A 65 -5.78 -1.56 -3.04
CA PHE A 65 -4.62 -0.72 -3.27
C PHE A 65 -3.75 -1.24 -4.43
N THR A 66 -3.50 -2.54 -4.46
CA THR A 66 -2.74 -3.20 -5.53
C THR A 66 -3.46 -3.11 -6.88
N LEU A 67 -4.79 -3.29 -6.90
CA LEU A 67 -5.61 -3.08 -8.10
C LEU A 67 -5.54 -1.65 -8.64
N LEU A 68 -5.60 -0.64 -7.75
CA LEU A 68 -5.47 0.77 -8.14
C LEU A 68 -4.10 1.08 -8.77
N ASN A 69 -3.08 0.32 -8.40
CA ASN A 69 -1.72 0.40 -8.93
C ASN A 69 -1.45 -0.63 -10.05
N LYS A 70 -2.51 -1.19 -10.65
CA LYS A 70 -2.45 -2.09 -11.81
C LYS A 70 -1.71 -3.41 -11.58
N VAL A 71 -1.62 -3.88 -10.33
CA VAL A 71 -1.14 -5.22 -10.02
C VAL A 71 -2.22 -6.24 -10.39
N SER A 72 -1.90 -7.15 -11.31
CA SER A 72 -2.80 -8.21 -11.76
C SER A 72 -3.16 -9.18 -10.63
N ASN A 73 -4.25 -9.93 -10.81
CA ASN A 73 -4.64 -10.98 -9.86
C ASN A 73 -3.56 -12.05 -9.73
N GLU A 74 -2.92 -12.40 -10.84
CA GLU A 74 -1.82 -13.36 -10.91
C GLU A 74 -0.60 -12.86 -10.13
N ASP A 75 -0.10 -11.65 -10.41
CA ASP A 75 1.01 -11.03 -9.66
C ASP A 75 0.72 -10.94 -8.16
N TYR A 76 -0.50 -10.54 -7.79
CA TYR A 76 -0.91 -10.49 -6.39
C TYR A 76 -0.85 -11.89 -5.74
N GLY A 77 -1.38 -12.91 -6.41
CA GLY A 77 -1.33 -14.29 -5.92
C GLY A 77 0.09 -14.84 -5.84
N GLN A 78 0.94 -14.55 -6.82
CA GLN A 78 2.35 -14.94 -6.82
C GLN A 78 3.12 -14.27 -5.68
N ALA A 79 2.90 -12.98 -5.43
CA ALA A 79 3.55 -12.24 -4.34
C ALA A 79 3.26 -12.85 -2.96
N LEU A 80 2.04 -13.36 -2.76
CA LEU A 80 1.58 -13.96 -1.51
C LEU A 80 1.82 -15.47 -1.42
N LYS A 81 2.31 -16.11 -2.49
CA LYS A 81 2.57 -17.55 -2.49
C LYS A 81 3.61 -17.90 -1.41
N GLY A 82 3.30 -18.94 -0.64
CA GLY A 82 4.16 -19.41 0.46
C GLY A 82 4.20 -18.49 1.68
N LEU A 83 3.23 -17.58 1.84
CA LEU A 83 2.98 -16.80 3.06
C LEU A 83 1.76 -17.34 3.84
N GLU A 84 1.50 -18.63 3.71
CA GLU A 84 0.47 -19.37 4.45
C GLU A 84 0.84 -19.58 5.92
#